data_AF-A0A3P1ZUU3-F1
#
_entry.id   AF-A0A3P1ZUU3-F1
#
_cell.length_a   1.000
_cell.length_b   1.000
_cell.length_c   1.000
_cell.angle_alpha   90.00
_cell.angle_beta   90.00
_cell.angle_gamma   90.00
#
_symmetry.space_group_name_H-M   'P 1'
#
loop_
_entity.id
_entity.type
_entity.pdbx_description
1 polymer ?
#
loop_
_entity_poly.entity_id
_entity_poly.type
_entity_poly.pdbx_seq_one_letter_code
_entity_poly.pdbx_strand_id
1 'polypeptide(L)'
;GEANPRTISKTAYSVINGKSKLQGAKDGGNRQQSEWRTLLLSTGEHTLKSYLERAGDTWEAGQSVRLPSIPAATRYGIYENLHGFGNGAALSDHLNDTITHQHGTAGRAWIALLQRTDPATIRAARDA
;
A
#
# COMPACT_ATOMS: atom_id res chain seq x y z
N GLY A 1 -1.27 -1.90 22.44
CA GLY A 1 0.17 -1.72 22.23
C GLY A 1 0.37 -1.18 20.84
N GLU A 2 0.41 0.15 20.70
CA GLU A 2 0.64 0.77 19.39
C GLU A 2 2.10 1.18 19.26
N ALA A 3 2.65 1.05 18.04
CA ALA A 3 3.99 1.51 17.74
C ALA A 3 4.06 3.04 17.81
N ASN A 4 5.21 3.58 18.22
CA ASN A 4 5.40 5.02 18.36
C ASN A 4 5.09 5.75 17.03
N PRO A 5 4.27 6.83 17.03
CA PRO A 5 3.86 7.55 15.81
C PRO A 5 5.00 7.99 14.90
N ARG A 6 6.12 8.45 15.48
CA ARG A 6 7.32 8.83 14.72
C ARG A 6 7.95 7.65 13.99
N THR A 7 7.85 6.45 14.56
CA THR A 7 8.35 5.22 13.94
C THR A 7 7.47 4.81 12.77
N ILE A 8 6.15 4.94 12.91
CA ILE A 8 5.19 4.66 11.84
C ILE A 8 5.41 5.62 10.67
N SER A 9 5.51 6.93 10.92
CA SER A 9 5.77 7.93 9.87
C SER A 9 7.06 7.63 9.10
N LYS A 10 8.18 7.40 9.81
CA LYS A 10 9.47 7.09 9.17
C LYS A 10 9.42 5.79 8.38
N THR A 11 8.74 4.77 8.89
CA THR A 11 8.65 3.46 8.23
C THR A 11 7.78 3.54 6.98
N ALA A 12 6.58 4.14 7.08
CA ALA A 12 5.71 4.37 5.93
C ALA A 12 6.45 5.18 4.85
N TYR A 13 7.16 6.24 5.24
CA TYR A 13 7.94 7.06 4.33
C TYR A 13 9.07 6.28 3.64
N SER A 14 9.81 5.44 4.38
CA SER A 14 10.86 4.59 3.79
C SER A 14 10.29 3.54 2.83
N VAL A 15 9.15 2.92 3.15
CA VAL A 15 8.48 1.95 2.27
C VAL A 15 8.02 2.63 0.98
N ILE A 16 7.36 3.78 1.09
CA ILE A 16 6.87 4.58 -0.03
C ILE A 16 8.02 5.06 -0.93
N ASN A 17 9.13 5.50 -0.34
CA ASN A 17 10.29 5.99 -1.10
C ASN A 17 11.14 4.88 -1.70
N GLY A 18 10.83 3.62 -1.42
CA GLY A 18 11.51 2.51 -2.07
C GLY A 18 12.96 2.31 -1.62
N LYS A 19 13.34 2.75 -0.41
CA LYS A 19 14.75 2.76 0.01
C LYS A 19 14.95 2.23 1.42
N SER A 20 15.92 1.33 1.58
CA SER A 20 16.34 0.86 2.91
C SER A 20 17.01 1.96 3.70
N LYS A 21 16.94 1.88 5.04
CA LYS A 21 17.73 2.76 5.91
C LYS A 21 19.22 2.53 5.64
N LEU A 22 19.99 3.60 5.49
CA LEU A 22 21.44 3.53 5.33
C LEU A 22 22.07 2.89 6.57
N GLN A 23 22.96 1.93 6.38
CA GLN A 23 23.68 1.27 7.47
C GLN A 23 25.18 1.31 7.19
N GLY A 24 25.97 1.59 8.23
CA GLY A 24 27.42 1.50 8.15
C GLY A 24 27.90 0.07 7.85
N ALA A 25 28.89 -0.06 6.98
CA ALA A 25 29.59 -1.31 6.73
C ALA A 25 30.56 -1.61 7.89
N LYS A 26 30.85 -2.91 8.13
CA LYS A 26 31.76 -3.32 9.21
C LYS A 26 33.18 -2.79 9.00
N ASP A 27 33.59 -2.61 7.75
CA ASP A 27 34.97 -2.28 7.35
C ASP A 27 35.14 -0.79 6.98
N GLY A 28 34.16 0.06 7.33
CA GLY A 28 34.14 1.47 6.97
C GLY A 28 33.27 1.77 5.73
N GLY A 29 32.71 2.98 5.68
CA GLY A 29 31.73 3.37 4.65
C GLY A 29 30.30 2.87 4.92
N ASN A 30 29.41 2.98 3.93
CA ASN A 30 28.02 2.52 4.02
C ASN A 30 27.82 1.22 3.22
N ARG A 31 26.96 0.33 3.71
CA ARG A 31 26.46 -0.80 2.91
C ARG A 31 25.69 -0.29 1.69
N GLN A 32 25.67 -1.08 0.62
CA GLN A 32 24.84 -0.83 -0.54
C GLN A 32 23.37 -0.71 -0.10
N GLN A 33 22.72 0.39 -0.49
CA GLN A 33 21.32 0.63 -0.18
C GLN A 33 20.44 -0.26 -1.06
N SER A 34 19.50 -0.98 -0.46
CA SER A 34 18.51 -1.72 -1.21
C SER A 34 17.41 -0.77 -1.69
N GLU A 35 17.02 -0.90 -2.95
CA GLU A 35 15.91 -0.16 -3.54
C GLU A 35 14.79 -1.10 -3.96
N TRP A 36 13.54 -0.65 -3.84
CA TRP A 36 12.35 -1.38 -4.26
C TRP A 36 11.29 -0.45 -4.84
N ARG A 37 10.35 -1.02 -5.60
CA ARG A 37 9.11 -0.36 -6.00
C ARG A 37 7.98 -1.28 -5.61
N THR A 38 7.12 -0.84 -4.71
CA THR A 38 6.00 -1.63 -4.22
C THR A 38 4.75 -0.79 -4.16
N LEU A 39 3.61 -1.46 -4.31
CA LEU A 39 2.33 -0.92 -3.88
C LEU A 39 2.14 -1.27 -2.41
N LEU A 40 1.63 -0.33 -1.63
CA LEU A 40 1.26 -0.54 -0.24
C LEU A 40 -0.24 -0.29 -0.10
N LEU A 41 -0.93 -1.22 0.52
CA LEU A 41 -2.31 -1.08 0.96
C LEU A 41 -2.32 -1.20 2.47
N SER A 42 -3.02 -0.30 3.14
CA SER A 42 -3.20 -0.31 4.59
C SER A 42 -4.65 0.03 4.91
N THR A 43 -5.17 -0.60 5.95
CA THR A 43 -6.52 -0.36 6.47
C THR A 43 -6.42 0.00 7.95
N GLY A 44 -7.21 0.96 8.40
CA GLY A 44 -7.23 1.38 9.80
C GLY A 44 -8.40 2.32 10.10
N GLU A 45 -8.74 2.45 11.37
CA GLU A 45 -9.83 3.31 11.86
C GLU A 45 -9.52 4.81 11.70
N HIS A 46 -8.23 5.15 11.75
CA HIS A 46 -7.73 6.50 11.64
C HIS A 46 -6.78 6.60 10.44
N THR A 47 -6.90 7.70 9.70
CA THR A 47 -5.96 7.99 8.62
C THR A 47 -4.58 8.23 9.21
N LEU A 48 -3.53 7.88 8.47
CA LEU A 48 -2.16 8.12 8.91
C LEU A 48 -1.91 9.60 9.23
N LYS A 49 -2.54 10.51 8.48
CA LYS A 49 -2.57 11.94 8.76
C LYS A 49 -3.11 12.23 10.17
N SER A 50 -4.34 11.79 10.45
CA SER A 50 -4.98 12.05 11.76
C SER A 50 -4.19 11.43 12.92
N TYR A 51 -3.55 10.29 12.69
CA TYR A 51 -2.72 9.62 13.67
C TYR A 51 -1.46 10.44 14.02
N LEU A 52 -0.79 11.00 13.01
CA LEU A 52 0.42 11.81 13.21
C LEU A 52 0.11 13.19 13.79
N GLU A 53 -0.96 13.84 13.34
CA GLU A 53 -1.40 15.14 13.87
C GLU A 53 -1.71 15.04 15.38
N ARG A 54 -2.34 13.93 15.82
CA ARG A 54 -2.56 13.65 17.25
C ARG A 54 -1.28 13.48 18.05
N ALA A 55 -0.19 13.08 17.40
CA ALA A 55 1.13 12.94 18.00
C ALA A 55 1.97 14.23 17.94
N GLY A 56 1.42 15.32 17.37
CA GLY A 56 2.11 16.59 17.18
C GLY A 56 3.08 16.61 15.99
N ASP A 57 3.02 15.62 15.11
CA ASP A 57 3.81 15.57 13.87
C ASP A 57 2.93 15.99 12.66
N THR A 58 3.52 16.62 11.65
CA THR A 58 2.82 16.96 10.41
C THR A 58 2.92 15.85 9.36
N TRP A 59 1.82 15.65 8.63
CA TRP A 59 1.78 14.82 7.43
C TRP A 59 1.76 15.71 6.19
N GLU A 60 2.86 15.70 5.45
CA GLU A 60 3.09 16.68 4.38
C GLU A 60 2.30 16.35 3.11
N ALA A 61 2.06 17.37 2.28
CA ALA A 61 1.31 17.21 1.01
C ALA A 61 1.93 16.14 0.10
N GLY A 62 3.27 16.11 -0.01
CA GLY A 62 3.98 15.12 -0.81
C GLY A 62 3.84 13.68 -0.30
N GLN A 63 3.51 13.49 0.97
CA GLN A 63 3.20 12.18 1.56
C GLN A 63 1.75 11.78 1.30
N SER A 64 0.83 12.75 1.36
CA SER A 64 -0.60 12.55 1.05
C SER A 64 -0.84 12.09 -0.38
N VAL A 65 -0.04 12.57 -1.34
CA VAL A 65 -0.12 12.15 -2.75
C VAL A 65 0.35 10.69 -2.94
N ARG A 66 1.30 10.22 -2.12
CA ARG A 66 1.89 8.88 -2.27
C ARG A 66 1.17 7.79 -1.47
N LEU A 67 0.45 8.16 -0.41
CA LEU A 67 -0.40 7.26 0.37
C LEU A 67 -1.74 7.93 0.65
N PRO A 68 -2.61 8.08 -0.37
CA PRO A 68 -3.91 8.69 -0.20
C PRO A 68 -4.79 7.80 0.69
N SER A 69 -5.51 8.42 1.62
CA SER A 69 -6.54 7.72 2.39
C SER A 69 -7.84 7.70 1.60
N ILE A 70 -8.40 6.50 1.40
CA ILE A 70 -9.68 6.30 0.72
C ILE A 70 -10.74 5.98 1.80
N PRO A 71 -11.76 6.83 2.00
CA PRO A 71 -12.83 6.53 2.93
C PRO A 71 -13.61 5.28 2.49
N ALA A 72 -13.82 4.35 3.41
CA ALA A 72 -14.56 3.11 3.16
C ALA A 72 -15.96 3.14 3.79
N ALA A 73 -16.62 4.31 3.78
CA ALA A 73 -17.95 4.52 4.34
C ALA A 73 -18.99 4.63 3.21
N THR A 74 -19.42 3.47 2.72
CA THR A 74 -20.44 3.32 1.68
C THR A 74 -21.74 2.78 2.27
N ARG A 75 -22.75 2.56 1.43
CA ARG A 75 -24.10 2.19 1.86
C ARG A 75 -24.17 0.96 2.76
N TYR A 76 -23.35 -0.06 2.50
CA TYR A 76 -23.38 -1.33 3.24
C TYR A 76 -22.05 -1.61 3.97
N GLY A 77 -21.47 -0.57 4.58
CA GLY A 77 -20.15 -0.63 5.19
C GLY A 77 -19.11 -0.22 4.17
N ILE A 78 -18.36 -1.18 3.62
CA ILE A 78 -17.34 -0.90 2.57
C ILE A 78 -17.87 -1.13 1.14
N TYR A 79 -19.11 -1.61 0.98
CA TYR A 79 -19.71 -1.92 -0.33
C TYR A 79 -20.88 -1.01 -0.74
N GLU A 80 -20.93 -0.65 -2.02
CA GLU A 80 -22.09 -0.01 -2.66
C GLU A 80 -23.17 -1.02 -3.09
N ASN A 81 -22.76 -2.23 -3.48
CA ASN A 81 -23.64 -3.30 -3.95
C ASN A 81 -23.25 -4.62 -3.26
N LEU A 82 -24.26 -5.39 -2.85
CA LEU A 82 -24.07 -6.67 -2.16
C LEU A 82 -24.03 -7.86 -3.11
N HIS A 83 -24.26 -7.69 -4.41
CA HIS A 83 -24.16 -8.76 -5.41
C HIS A 83 -24.96 -10.04 -5.05
N GLY A 84 -26.14 -9.88 -4.44
CA GLY A 84 -27.01 -10.98 -4.03
C GLY A 84 -26.81 -11.49 -2.60
N PHE A 85 -25.83 -10.98 -1.86
CA PHE A 85 -25.62 -11.30 -0.44
C PHE A 85 -26.57 -10.51 0.47
N GLY A 86 -26.91 -11.09 1.63
CA GLY A 86 -27.90 -10.51 2.55
C GLY A 86 -27.44 -9.24 3.28
N ASN A 87 -26.13 -9.06 3.48
CA ASN A 87 -25.53 -7.87 4.07
C ASN A 87 -24.02 -7.80 3.76
N GLY A 88 -23.37 -6.71 4.15
CA GLY A 88 -21.93 -6.50 3.91
C GLY A 88 -21.03 -7.51 4.64
N ALA A 89 -21.43 -7.99 5.82
CA ALA A 89 -20.68 -9.01 6.55
C ALA A 89 -20.67 -10.34 5.78
N ALA A 90 -21.82 -10.78 5.29
CA ALA A 90 -21.93 -12.00 4.50
C ALA A 90 -21.10 -11.96 3.21
N LEU A 91 -21.06 -10.81 2.51
CA LEU A 91 -20.17 -10.63 1.36
C LEU A 91 -18.69 -10.65 1.77
N SER A 92 -18.34 -10.01 2.88
CA SER A 92 -16.96 -10.00 3.41
C SER A 92 -16.47 -11.40 3.75
N ASP A 93 -17.29 -12.18 4.45
CA ASP A 93 -16.98 -13.56 4.83
C ASP A 93 -16.79 -14.45 3.59
N HIS A 94 -17.68 -14.31 2.61
CA HIS A 94 -17.56 -15.04 1.35
C HIS A 94 -16.28 -14.69 0.59
N LEU A 95 -15.91 -13.41 0.51
CA LEU A 95 -14.66 -12.99 -0.14
C LEU A 95 -13.43 -13.50 0.60
N ASN A 96 -13.44 -13.45 1.93
CA ASN A 96 -12.35 -13.96 2.77
C ASN A 96 -12.17 -15.48 2.65
N ASP A 97 -13.24 -16.25 2.54
CA ASP A 97 -13.15 -17.69 2.29
C ASP A 97 -12.65 -17.97 0.86
N THR A 98 -13.25 -17.31 -0.13
CA THR A 98 -12.94 -17.54 -1.55
C THR A 98 -11.50 -17.21 -1.88
N ILE A 99 -10.93 -16.13 -1.32
CA ILE A 99 -9.55 -15.70 -1.62
C ILE A 99 -8.50 -16.72 -1.17
N THR A 100 -8.81 -17.57 -0.17
CA THR A 100 -7.88 -18.64 0.25
C THR A 100 -7.69 -19.69 -0.85
N HIS A 101 -8.70 -19.91 -1.67
CA HIS A 101 -8.69 -20.87 -2.78
C HIS A 101 -8.42 -20.21 -4.13
N GLN A 102 -8.77 -18.93 -4.29
CA GLN A 102 -8.73 -18.21 -5.55
C GLN A 102 -7.93 -16.90 -5.43
N HIS A 103 -6.62 -16.99 -5.61
CA HIS A 103 -5.74 -15.82 -5.56
C HIS A 103 -4.61 -15.85 -6.62
N GLY A 104 -4.04 -14.68 -6.90
CA GLY A 104 -2.91 -14.50 -7.82
C GLY A 104 -3.25 -14.46 -9.31
N THR A 105 -4.51 -14.69 -9.69
CA THR A 105 -4.95 -14.72 -11.10
C THR A 105 -4.68 -13.40 -11.82
N ALA A 106 -5.13 -12.27 -11.26
CA ALA A 106 -4.95 -10.96 -11.88
C ALA A 106 -3.46 -10.59 -12.05
N GLY A 107 -2.64 -10.85 -11.01
CA GLY A 107 -1.20 -10.56 -11.06
C GLY A 107 -0.47 -11.37 -12.14
N ARG A 108 -0.76 -12.66 -12.27
CA ARG A 108 -0.18 -13.51 -13.32
C ARG A 108 -0.62 -13.06 -14.71
N ALA A 109 -1.89 -12.73 -14.89
CA ALA A 109 -2.40 -12.19 -16.16
C ALA A 109 -1.73 -10.85 -16.52
N TRP A 110 -1.52 -9.97 -15.54
CA TRP A 110 -0.81 -8.71 -15.72
C TRP A 110 0.66 -8.92 -16.15
N ILE A 111 1.38 -9.85 -15.53
CA ILE A 111 2.75 -10.18 -15.94
C ILE A 111 2.77 -10.71 -17.38
N ALA A 112 1.86 -11.61 -17.73
CA ALA A 112 1.75 -12.14 -19.09
C ALA A 112 1.42 -11.05 -20.12
N LEU A 113 0.64 -10.03 -19.74
CA LEU A 113 0.39 -8.84 -20.56
C LEU A 113 1.67 -8.02 -20.74
N LEU A 114 2.38 -7.70 -19.65
CA LEU A 114 3.63 -6.93 -19.70
C LEU A 114 4.68 -7.59 -20.60
N GLN A 115 4.76 -8.92 -20.62
CA GLN A 115 5.67 -9.65 -21.50
C GLN A 115 5.37 -9.47 -22.99
N ARG A 116 4.14 -9.10 -23.35
CA ARG A 116 3.67 -8.91 -24.73
C ARG A 116 3.56 -7.43 -25.12
N THR A 117 3.60 -6.53 -24.14
CA THR A 117 3.57 -5.08 -24.35
C THR A 117 4.92 -4.61 -24.88
N ASP A 118 4.90 -3.68 -25.83
CA ASP A 118 6.11 -3.05 -26.37
C ASP A 118 6.98 -2.47 -25.23
N PRO A 119 8.27 -2.86 -25.12
CA PRO A 119 9.19 -2.30 -24.14
C PRO A 119 9.25 -0.76 -24.14
N ALA A 120 9.00 -0.09 -25.27
CA ALA A 120 8.93 1.37 -25.33
C ALA A 120 7.74 1.92 -24.53
N THR A 121 6.57 1.29 -24.61
CA THR A 121 5.38 1.65 -23.82
C THR A 121 5.63 1.44 -22.33
N ILE A 122 6.29 0.34 -21.95
CA ILE A 122 6.63 0.06 -20.55
C ILE A 122 7.60 1.13 -20.01
N ARG A 123 8.61 1.52 -20.78
CA ARG A 123 9.56 2.58 -20.39
C ARG A 123 8.87 3.94 -20.27
N ALA A 124 8.04 4.31 -21.23
CA ALA A 124 7.30 5.57 -21.19
C ALA A 124 6.40 5.66 -19.95
N ALA A 125 5.68 4.59 -19.60
CA ALA A 125 4.83 4.55 -18.41
C ALA A 125 5.63 4.56 -17.09
N ARG A 126 6.87 4.06 -17.10
CA ARG A 126 7.75 4.05 -15.92
C ARG A 126 8.37 5.41 -15.63
N ASP A 127 8.64 6.17 -16.69
CA ASP A 127 9.37 7.43 -16.64
C ASP A 127 8.44 8.66 -16.62
N ALA A 128 7.13 8.46 -16.81
CA ALA A 128 6.06 9.45 -16.60
C ALA A 128 5.76 9.69 -15.11
#